data_AF-A0A8B6BN97-F1
#
_entry.id   AF-A0A8B6BN97-F1
#
_cell.length_a   1.000
_cell.length_b   1.000
_cell.length_c   1.000
_cell.angle_alpha   90.00
_cell.angle_beta   90.00
_cell.angle_gamma   90.00
#
_symmetry.space_group_name_H-M   'P 1'
#
loop_
_entity.id
_entity.type
_entity.pdbx_description
1 polymer ?
#
loop_
_entity_poly.entity_id
_entity_poly.type
_entity_poly.pdbx_seq_one_letter_code
_entity_poly.pdbx_strand_id
1 'polypeptide(L)'
;MPKGSGRKTCKFVALERFLKDKKCIIQIQNNDELCCARALVTAKANIDKHPKWESIRKGCKIQQDMAIELHEKANIPLKPCHLKDIKQFQRAMTDCQIHVVSKDYFNGIIFQGPEAEKKIYLYHHNEHYDVITSMPAFLNRSYYCSICQKGYQNKEEHKCNNICTSCHKIHEIENKEWIYCKDCNRYFQGDVCFQLHAKKTNQGRSTCASYYRCKECGQSINRKMHKKEHKCGEIYCKTCKDYFEPGHLCFMMPIQDDKKLSSIPDVDTNPKRNTQDEHTKQVYIFFDFECTQDDLVQCEQGYERSNDSIKCKNCKKSRCGVYEHKPNLCVVHRVCSDCLEQNINSSSTCDTCGKNEIIFSGPNTNDEFCQWLFSGENNGATILCHNFKGYDSFPILAYLYKNGILPKIIPSGAKNMSVEVPACNIRMIDSLNFLPSALSKLPKMFGLDELQKGYFPHLFNRQENQFVVLDHLPDIKYYNADGMKVDDRKIFLEWYASNAHKKFDFKLELLKYCQSDVDILRRCCLKFRRLFMAMTTIDSNKDGIDPFEKCITIASACNLVFRKNFLRPETIGIIPAQGYNPEEKHSIKALKWLRYVSKSKRNPYTTCTQWRRKEYWRLQS
;
A
#
# COMPACT_ATOMS: atom_id res chain seq x y z
N MET A 1 16.20 18.27 -31.40
CA MET A 1 15.05 17.46 -30.91
C MET A 1 15.14 17.33 -29.39
N PRO A 2 14.17 17.82 -28.62
CA PRO A 2 14.21 17.73 -27.16
C PRO A 2 13.99 16.28 -26.71
N LYS A 3 15.02 15.71 -26.09
CA LYS A 3 15.04 14.36 -25.52
C LYS A 3 14.12 14.32 -24.29
N GLY A 4 13.13 13.43 -24.33
CA GLY A 4 12.17 13.24 -23.24
C GLY A 4 12.85 12.87 -21.92
N SER A 5 12.69 13.72 -20.92
CA SER A 5 12.97 13.40 -19.52
C SER A 5 12.02 12.29 -19.07
N GLY A 6 12.54 11.12 -18.76
CA GLY A 6 11.79 10.05 -18.10
C GLY A 6 11.06 10.61 -16.87
N ARG A 7 9.75 10.36 -16.80
CA ARG A 7 8.89 10.81 -15.69
C ARG A 7 9.47 10.33 -14.35
N LYS A 8 9.96 11.26 -13.53
CA LYS A 8 10.17 11.03 -12.09
C LYS A 8 8.79 10.67 -11.50
N THR A 9 8.63 9.46 -10.99
CA THR A 9 7.40 9.02 -10.30
C THR A 9 7.37 9.62 -8.90
N CYS A 10 7.00 10.90 -8.80
CA CYS A 10 6.58 11.48 -7.53
C CYS A 10 5.06 11.30 -7.45
N LYS A 11 4.54 10.54 -6.48
CA LYS A 11 3.10 10.45 -6.26
C LYS A 11 2.76 11.37 -5.07
N PHE A 12 1.99 12.40 -5.38
CA PHE A 12 1.76 13.59 -4.54
C PHE A 12 0.70 13.38 -3.45
N VAL A 13 0.81 14.13 -2.34
CA VAL A 13 -0.17 14.19 -1.25
C VAL A 13 -0.96 15.51 -1.22
N ALA A 14 -0.43 16.60 -1.76
CA ALA A 14 -1.17 17.86 -1.90
C ALA A 14 -2.02 17.87 -3.19
N LEU A 15 -3.33 18.12 -3.07
CA LEU A 15 -4.28 18.17 -4.18
C LEU A 15 -3.90 19.23 -5.23
N GLU A 16 -3.53 20.44 -4.81
CA GLU A 16 -3.15 21.52 -5.73
C GLU A 16 -1.94 21.13 -6.59
N ARG A 17 -0.93 20.52 -5.94
CA ARG A 17 0.25 20.01 -6.63
C ARG A 17 -0.09 18.83 -7.54
N PHE A 18 -0.97 17.93 -7.10
CA PHE A 18 -1.49 16.84 -7.93
C PHE A 18 -2.17 17.36 -9.19
N LEU A 19 -3.08 18.32 -9.05
CA LEU A 19 -3.80 18.93 -10.18
C LEU A 19 -2.84 19.69 -11.11
N LYS A 20 -1.80 20.36 -10.58
CA LYS A 20 -0.80 21.09 -11.38
C LYS A 20 0.13 20.16 -12.16
N ASP A 21 0.58 19.07 -11.54
CA ASP A 21 1.55 18.15 -12.14
C ASP A 21 0.89 17.13 -13.09
N LYS A 22 -0.40 16.81 -12.88
CA LYS A 22 -1.17 15.91 -13.74
C LYS A 22 -1.70 16.64 -14.98
N LYS A 23 -0.86 16.71 -16.01
CA LYS A 23 -1.22 17.25 -17.34
C LYS A 23 -2.46 16.63 -18.01
N CYS A 24 -2.92 15.46 -17.55
CA CYS A 24 -4.13 14.83 -18.06
C CYS A 24 -5.43 15.42 -17.47
N ILE A 25 -5.33 16.27 -16.44
CA ILE A 25 -6.47 16.97 -15.84
C ILE A 25 -6.51 18.38 -16.41
N ILE A 26 -7.65 18.76 -17.00
CA ILE A 26 -7.92 20.15 -17.37
C ILE A 26 -8.70 20.74 -16.20
N GLN A 27 -8.07 21.70 -15.54
CA GLN A 27 -8.68 22.44 -14.44
C GLN A 27 -9.72 23.41 -14.99
N ILE A 28 -10.96 23.32 -14.51
CA ILE A 28 -12.02 24.25 -14.89
C ILE A 28 -11.90 25.50 -14.03
N GLN A 29 -11.63 26.62 -14.68
CA GLN A 29 -11.59 27.92 -14.01
C GLN A 29 -12.91 28.63 -14.26
N ASN A 30 -13.66 28.88 -13.20
CA ASN A 30 -14.95 29.54 -13.25
C ASN A 30 -15.22 30.33 -11.96
N ASN A 31 -15.94 31.44 -12.10
CA ASN A 31 -16.40 32.28 -10.99
C ASN A 31 -17.91 32.09 -10.70
N ASP A 32 -18.55 31.16 -11.42
CA ASP A 32 -19.96 30.78 -11.25
C ASP A 32 -20.07 29.42 -10.57
N GLU A 33 -21.30 28.94 -10.36
CA GLU A 33 -21.55 27.63 -9.73
C GLU A 33 -21.71 26.50 -10.77
N LEU A 34 -21.31 26.73 -12.04
CA LEU A 34 -21.58 25.86 -13.18
C LEU A 34 -20.40 24.94 -13.56
N CYS A 35 -19.48 24.68 -12.63
CA CYS A 35 -18.24 23.92 -12.89
C CYS A 35 -18.52 22.56 -13.55
N CYS A 36 -19.56 21.83 -13.13
CA CYS A 36 -19.94 20.55 -13.71
C CYS A 36 -20.34 20.66 -15.19
N ALA A 37 -21.23 21.58 -15.55
CA ALA A 37 -21.65 21.79 -16.93
C ALA A 37 -20.49 22.31 -17.80
N ARG A 38 -19.67 23.22 -17.27
CA ARG A 38 -18.45 23.69 -17.93
C ARG A 38 -17.46 22.54 -18.17
N ALA A 39 -17.30 21.63 -17.22
CA ALA A 39 -16.47 20.44 -17.37
C ALA A 39 -17.02 19.49 -18.45
N LEU A 40 -18.33 19.24 -18.47
CA LEU A 40 -18.99 18.40 -19.48
C LEU A 40 -18.82 18.96 -20.90
N VAL A 41 -19.08 20.26 -21.07
CA VAL A 41 -18.90 20.97 -22.35
C VAL A 41 -17.44 20.93 -22.79
N THR A 42 -16.51 21.16 -21.87
CA THR A 42 -15.06 21.12 -22.16
C THR A 42 -14.63 19.70 -22.56
N ALA A 43 -15.08 18.68 -21.84
CA ALA A 43 -14.78 17.29 -22.18
C ALA A 43 -15.35 16.91 -23.55
N LYS A 44 -16.59 17.31 -23.84
CA LYS A 44 -17.23 17.09 -25.14
C LYS A 44 -16.47 17.80 -26.26
N ALA A 45 -16.13 19.06 -26.09
CA ALA A 45 -15.37 19.84 -27.07
C ALA A 45 -13.99 19.23 -27.37
N ASN A 46 -13.34 18.62 -26.37
CA ASN A 46 -12.08 17.89 -26.55
C ASN A 46 -12.26 16.63 -27.42
N ILE A 47 -13.30 15.85 -27.15
CA ILE A 47 -13.61 14.61 -27.86
C ILE A 47 -14.01 14.91 -29.31
N ASP A 48 -14.86 15.92 -29.50
CA ASP A 48 -15.39 16.33 -30.80
C ASP A 48 -14.40 17.18 -31.62
N LYS A 49 -13.22 17.49 -31.06
CA LYS A 49 -12.19 18.36 -31.68
C LYS A 49 -12.76 19.69 -32.16
N HIS A 50 -13.49 20.37 -31.28
CA HIS A 50 -14.21 21.60 -31.61
C HIS A 50 -13.26 22.70 -32.14
N PRO A 51 -13.64 23.45 -33.19
CA PRO A 51 -12.77 24.46 -33.81
C PRO A 51 -12.33 25.58 -32.85
N LYS A 52 -13.16 25.89 -31.85
CA LYS A 52 -12.86 26.87 -30.78
C LYS A 52 -12.30 26.24 -29.49
N TRP A 53 -11.63 25.09 -29.60
CA TRP A 53 -11.10 24.31 -28.47
C TRP A 53 -10.34 25.16 -27.45
N GLU A 54 -9.37 25.98 -27.89
CA GLU A 54 -8.54 26.77 -26.97
C GLU A 54 -9.34 27.79 -26.16
N SER A 55 -10.38 28.40 -26.75
CA SER A 55 -11.27 29.32 -26.05
C SER A 55 -12.13 28.60 -25.02
N ILE A 56 -12.62 27.40 -25.34
CA ILE A 56 -13.42 26.58 -24.41
C ILE A 56 -12.53 26.08 -23.26
N ARG A 57 -11.34 25.57 -23.58
CA ARG A 57 -10.36 25.05 -22.61
C ARG A 57 -9.90 26.11 -21.61
N LYS A 58 -9.73 27.36 -22.05
CA LYS A 58 -9.34 28.49 -21.19
C LYS A 58 -10.49 29.08 -20.36
N GLY A 59 -11.71 28.57 -20.50
CA GLY A 59 -12.87 29.07 -19.76
C GLY A 59 -13.42 30.41 -20.25
N CYS A 60 -13.16 30.79 -21.51
CA CYS A 60 -13.73 32.02 -22.09
C CYS A 60 -15.27 31.97 -22.15
N LYS A 61 -15.91 33.12 -22.42
CA LYS A 61 -17.38 33.27 -22.44
C LYS A 61 -18.13 32.17 -23.22
N ILE A 62 -17.57 31.69 -24.33
CA ILE A 62 -18.14 30.56 -25.09
C ILE A 62 -18.37 29.29 -24.26
N GLN A 63 -17.47 28.96 -23.32
CA GLN A 63 -17.64 27.82 -22.43
C GLN A 63 -18.83 28.03 -21.49
N GLN A 64 -19.02 29.27 -21.01
CA GLN A 64 -20.14 29.64 -20.14
C GLN A 64 -21.47 29.54 -20.89
N ASP A 65 -21.55 30.14 -22.08
CA ASP A 65 -22.77 30.16 -22.88
C ASP A 65 -23.23 28.72 -23.21
N MET A 66 -22.29 27.86 -23.62
CA MET A 66 -22.55 26.44 -23.87
C MET A 66 -22.93 25.66 -22.60
N ALA A 67 -22.39 26.02 -21.43
CA ALA A 67 -22.76 25.39 -20.16
C ALA A 67 -24.19 25.76 -19.74
N ILE A 68 -24.60 27.02 -19.95
CA ILE A 68 -25.97 27.48 -19.72
C ILE A 68 -26.94 26.75 -20.66
N GLU A 69 -26.62 26.68 -21.95
CA GLU A 69 -27.43 25.93 -22.94
C GLU A 69 -27.60 24.45 -22.53
N LEU A 70 -26.55 23.84 -21.98
CA LEU A 70 -26.63 22.45 -21.49
C LEU A 70 -27.57 22.32 -20.28
N HIS A 71 -27.58 23.29 -19.36
CA HIS A 71 -28.51 23.34 -18.24
C HIS A 71 -29.96 23.48 -18.72
N GLU A 72 -30.22 24.36 -19.68
CA GLU A 72 -31.54 24.54 -20.30
C GLU A 72 -32.02 23.25 -20.98
N LYS A 73 -31.15 22.63 -21.80
CA LYS A 73 -31.46 21.37 -22.49
C LYS A 73 -31.71 20.20 -21.52
N ALA A 74 -31.01 20.18 -20.38
CA ALA A 74 -31.21 19.17 -19.35
C ALA A 74 -32.37 19.48 -18.39
N ASN A 75 -32.99 20.66 -18.51
CA ASN A 75 -34.01 21.19 -17.60
C ASN A 75 -33.53 21.25 -16.13
N ILE A 76 -32.29 21.69 -15.92
CA ILE A 76 -31.64 21.79 -14.60
C ILE A 76 -31.42 23.27 -14.28
N PRO A 77 -31.87 23.78 -13.11
CA PRO A 77 -31.58 25.15 -12.69
C PRO A 77 -30.08 25.46 -12.65
N LEU A 78 -29.71 26.72 -12.86
CA LEU A 78 -28.33 27.19 -12.75
C LEU A 78 -27.91 27.20 -11.27
N LYS A 79 -27.37 26.08 -10.79
CA LYS A 79 -26.98 25.85 -9.39
C LYS A 79 -25.80 24.86 -9.30
N PRO A 80 -25.17 24.69 -8.12
CA PRO A 80 -24.14 23.68 -7.93
C PRO A 80 -24.69 22.29 -8.22
N CYS A 81 -23.96 21.52 -9.01
CA CYS A 81 -24.41 20.23 -9.49
C CYS A 81 -24.03 19.10 -8.54
N HIS A 82 -25.01 18.28 -8.18
CA HIS A 82 -24.81 17.04 -7.44
C HIS A 82 -24.92 15.81 -8.37
N LEU A 83 -24.62 14.62 -7.84
CA LEU A 83 -24.75 13.35 -8.56
C LEU A 83 -26.13 13.12 -9.21
N LYS A 84 -27.20 13.69 -8.65
CA LYS A 84 -28.55 13.62 -9.24
C LYS A 84 -28.65 14.41 -10.54
N ASP A 85 -27.97 15.54 -10.63
CA ASP A 85 -27.95 16.42 -11.80
C ASP A 85 -27.10 15.79 -12.92
N ILE A 86 -26.02 15.09 -12.58
CA ILE A 86 -25.22 14.32 -13.55
C ILE A 86 -26.06 13.26 -14.28
N LYS A 87 -27.00 12.61 -13.58
CA LYS A 87 -27.95 11.68 -14.22
C LYS A 87 -28.86 12.38 -15.24
N GLN A 88 -29.22 13.63 -14.99
CA GLN A 88 -30.04 14.41 -15.89
C GLN A 88 -29.23 14.91 -17.09
N PHE A 89 -28.01 15.41 -16.88
CA PHE A 89 -27.09 15.72 -17.97
C PHE A 89 -26.80 14.51 -18.86
N GLN A 90 -26.65 13.32 -18.27
CA GLN A 90 -26.50 12.07 -19.01
C GLN A 90 -27.70 11.77 -19.92
N ARG A 91 -28.92 12.13 -19.52
CA ARG A 91 -30.12 11.99 -20.36
C ARG A 91 -30.15 13.02 -21.49
N ALA A 92 -29.62 14.23 -21.26
CA ALA A 92 -29.52 15.28 -22.28
C ALA A 92 -28.38 15.03 -23.29
N MET A 93 -27.35 14.29 -22.89
CA MET A 93 -26.16 13.93 -23.68
C MET A 93 -26.17 12.45 -24.06
N THR A 94 -27.10 12.04 -24.92
CA THR A 94 -27.29 10.63 -25.30
C THR A 94 -26.14 10.05 -26.12
N ASP A 95 -25.29 10.89 -26.72
CA ASP A 95 -24.16 10.45 -27.55
C ASP A 95 -22.88 10.16 -26.76
N CYS A 96 -22.87 10.43 -25.44
CA CYS A 96 -21.70 10.28 -24.58
C CYS A 96 -22.03 9.50 -23.29
N GLN A 97 -21.10 8.71 -22.79
CA GLN A 97 -21.17 8.05 -21.49
C GLN A 97 -20.34 8.85 -20.49
N ILE A 98 -21.00 9.38 -19.46
CA ILE A 98 -20.36 10.16 -18.39
C ILE A 98 -19.86 9.22 -17.29
N HIS A 99 -18.60 9.37 -16.93
CA HIS A 99 -17.96 8.75 -15.78
C HIS A 99 -17.48 9.85 -14.82
N VAL A 100 -17.79 9.70 -13.54
CA VAL A 100 -17.32 10.63 -12.50
C VAL A 100 -16.37 9.89 -11.59
N VAL A 101 -15.13 10.34 -11.56
CA VAL A 101 -14.07 9.86 -10.67
C VAL A 101 -14.00 10.82 -9.49
N SER A 102 -14.04 10.34 -8.26
CA SER A 102 -14.02 11.22 -7.08
C SER A 102 -12.80 11.02 -6.21
N LYS A 103 -12.16 12.13 -5.82
CA LYS A 103 -11.10 12.16 -4.82
C LYS A 103 -11.56 11.56 -3.49
N ASP A 104 -12.76 11.94 -3.04
CA ASP A 104 -13.35 11.53 -1.75
C ASP A 104 -13.61 10.01 -1.69
N TYR A 105 -13.69 9.37 -2.86
CA TYR A 105 -13.85 7.92 -3.01
C TYR A 105 -12.61 7.27 -3.62
N PHE A 106 -11.41 7.69 -3.21
CA PHE A 106 -10.14 7.06 -3.60
C PHE A 106 -9.79 7.12 -5.09
N ASN A 107 -10.23 8.19 -5.77
CA ASN A 107 -10.20 8.27 -7.22
C ASN A 107 -10.94 7.09 -7.89
N GLY A 108 -11.96 6.57 -7.21
CA GLY A 108 -12.90 5.57 -7.72
C GLY A 108 -14.00 6.23 -8.54
N ILE A 109 -14.63 5.43 -9.41
CA ILE A 109 -15.76 5.89 -10.21
C ILE A 109 -17.03 5.84 -9.35
N ILE A 110 -17.61 7.01 -9.07
CA ILE A 110 -18.84 7.17 -8.27
C ILE A 110 -20.11 7.23 -9.13
N PHE A 111 -19.97 7.51 -10.43
CA PHE A 111 -21.06 7.48 -11.39
C PHE A 111 -20.59 6.94 -12.73
N GLN A 112 -21.42 6.08 -13.33
CA GLN A 112 -21.27 5.58 -14.69
C GLN A 112 -22.62 5.66 -15.40
N GLY A 113 -22.66 6.39 -16.51
CA GLY A 113 -23.80 6.44 -17.42
C GLY A 113 -23.97 5.17 -18.27
N PRO A 114 -25.08 5.07 -19.03
CA PRO A 114 -25.30 3.99 -19.98
C PRO A 114 -24.17 3.92 -21.02
N GLU A 115 -23.92 2.73 -21.58
CA GLU A 115 -22.83 2.52 -22.54
C GLU A 115 -23.04 3.36 -23.79
N ALA A 116 -22.01 4.13 -24.16
CA ALA A 116 -21.95 4.91 -25.38
C ALA A 116 -20.52 4.90 -25.92
N GLU A 117 -20.38 5.21 -27.21
CA GLU A 117 -19.09 5.19 -27.90
C GLU A 117 -18.12 6.25 -27.34
N LYS A 118 -18.61 7.48 -27.16
CA LYS A 118 -17.82 8.58 -26.60
C LYS A 118 -17.87 8.53 -25.08
N LYS A 119 -16.71 8.54 -24.40
CA LYS A 119 -16.62 8.47 -22.94
C LYS A 119 -16.05 9.76 -22.37
N ILE A 120 -16.80 10.38 -21.47
CA ILE A 120 -16.41 11.60 -20.75
C ILE A 120 -16.02 11.21 -19.33
N TYR A 121 -14.83 11.64 -18.89
CA TYR A 121 -14.36 11.41 -17.53
C TYR A 121 -14.22 12.75 -16.80
N LEU A 122 -14.96 12.89 -15.70
CA LEU A 122 -14.88 14.04 -14.79
C LEU A 122 -14.13 13.67 -13.51
N TYR A 123 -13.41 14.63 -12.94
CA TYR A 123 -12.76 14.50 -11.64
C TYR A 123 -13.46 15.39 -10.61
N HIS A 124 -14.14 14.78 -9.64
CA HIS A 124 -14.82 15.46 -8.55
C HIS A 124 -13.92 15.55 -7.32
N HIS A 125 -13.68 16.78 -6.85
CA HIS A 125 -12.93 17.07 -5.62
C HIS A 125 -13.38 18.41 -5.04
N ASN A 126 -13.46 18.53 -3.70
CA ASN A 126 -13.84 19.77 -3.02
C ASN A 126 -15.08 20.47 -3.62
N GLU A 127 -16.13 19.70 -3.95
CA GLU A 127 -17.37 20.17 -4.61
C GLU A 127 -17.16 20.82 -6.00
N HIS A 128 -16.01 20.59 -6.62
CA HIS A 128 -15.62 21.07 -7.94
C HIS A 128 -15.43 19.92 -8.94
N TYR A 129 -15.62 20.19 -10.23
CA TYR A 129 -15.48 19.21 -11.31
C TYR A 129 -14.44 19.67 -12.35
N ASP A 130 -13.40 18.86 -12.51
CA ASP A 130 -12.40 18.99 -13.56
C ASP A 130 -12.58 17.91 -14.65
N VAL A 131 -11.87 18.06 -15.77
CA VAL A 131 -11.94 17.09 -16.88
C VAL A 131 -10.71 16.18 -16.88
N ILE A 132 -10.93 14.87 -16.91
CA ILE A 132 -9.87 13.87 -17.14
C ILE A 132 -9.82 13.56 -18.64
N THR A 133 -8.73 13.96 -19.29
CA THR A 133 -8.51 13.72 -20.73
C THR A 133 -7.98 12.32 -21.02
N SER A 134 -7.39 11.63 -20.01
CA SER A 134 -6.82 10.30 -20.18
C SER A 134 -6.80 9.52 -18.86
N MET A 135 -7.68 8.51 -18.74
CA MET A 135 -7.72 7.61 -17.59
C MET A 135 -6.40 6.84 -17.34
N PRO A 136 -5.71 6.28 -18.36
CA PRO A 136 -4.39 5.67 -18.16
C PRO A 136 -3.37 6.63 -17.54
N ALA A 137 -3.30 7.88 -18.03
CA ALA A 137 -2.39 8.88 -17.50
C ALA A 137 -2.77 9.32 -16.08
N PHE A 138 -4.07 9.44 -15.80
CA PHE A 138 -4.60 9.74 -14.48
C PHE A 138 -4.20 8.68 -13.46
N LEU A 139 -4.42 7.40 -13.78
CA LEU A 139 -4.05 6.24 -12.95
C LEU A 139 -2.55 5.88 -12.98
N ASN A 140 -1.76 6.57 -13.81
CA ASN A 140 -0.34 6.29 -14.03
C ASN A 140 -0.08 4.82 -14.46
N ARG A 141 -0.85 4.36 -15.44
CA ARG A 141 -0.77 3.02 -16.06
C ARG A 141 -0.66 3.15 -17.57
N SER A 142 -0.13 2.11 -18.24
CA SER A 142 -0.06 2.11 -19.71
C SER A 142 -1.44 2.00 -20.37
N TYR A 143 -2.37 1.29 -19.75
CA TYR A 143 -3.70 1.05 -20.31
C TYR A 143 -4.79 1.15 -19.24
N TYR A 144 -6.03 1.29 -19.69
CA TYR A 144 -7.23 1.33 -18.85
C TYR A 144 -8.32 0.49 -19.52
N CYS A 145 -9.03 -0.32 -18.73
CA CYS A 145 -10.17 -1.10 -19.20
C CYS A 145 -11.46 -0.40 -18.81
N SER A 146 -12.32 -0.05 -19.78
CA SER A 146 -13.62 0.55 -19.49
C SER A 146 -14.65 -0.45 -18.93
N ILE A 147 -14.46 -1.76 -19.18
CA ILE A 147 -15.39 -2.80 -18.75
C ILE A 147 -15.24 -3.07 -17.24
N CYS A 148 -14.01 -3.30 -16.76
CA CYS A 148 -13.75 -3.55 -15.34
C CYS A 148 -13.20 -2.35 -14.57
N GLN A 149 -13.07 -1.19 -15.23
CA GLN A 149 -12.64 0.08 -14.66
C GLN A 149 -11.26 0.05 -13.98
N LYS A 150 -10.34 -0.79 -14.49
CA LYS A 150 -9.00 -0.95 -13.92
C LYS A 150 -7.92 -0.51 -14.88
N GLY A 151 -6.95 0.24 -14.36
CA GLY A 151 -5.69 0.52 -15.04
C GLY A 151 -4.77 -0.70 -15.00
N TYR A 152 -4.11 -1.02 -16.10
CA TYR A 152 -3.22 -2.18 -16.22
C TYR A 152 -2.01 -1.87 -17.11
N GLN A 153 -0.97 -2.71 -17.01
CA GLN A 153 0.31 -2.47 -17.70
C GLN A 153 0.42 -3.25 -19.01
N ASN A 154 -0.10 -4.49 -19.05
CA ASN A 154 0.02 -5.40 -20.20
C ASN A 154 -1.35 -5.82 -20.70
N LYS A 155 -1.65 -5.61 -22.00
CA LYS A 155 -2.94 -6.01 -22.62
C LYS A 155 -3.19 -7.51 -22.54
N GLU A 156 -2.15 -8.31 -22.71
CA GLU A 156 -2.27 -9.78 -22.81
C GLU A 156 -2.37 -10.48 -21.44
N GLU A 157 -2.24 -9.74 -20.34
CA GLU A 157 -2.43 -10.26 -18.97
C GLU A 157 -3.78 -9.82 -18.36
N HIS A 158 -4.49 -8.93 -19.07
CA HIS A 158 -5.73 -8.36 -18.56
C HIS A 158 -6.92 -9.26 -18.82
N LYS A 159 -7.54 -9.78 -17.76
CA LYS A 159 -8.60 -10.81 -17.81
C LYS A 159 -9.84 -10.44 -18.62
N CYS A 160 -10.17 -9.15 -18.74
CA CYS A 160 -11.34 -8.70 -19.51
C CYS A 160 -11.09 -8.64 -21.02
N ASN A 161 -9.86 -8.86 -21.45
CA ASN A 161 -9.58 -8.98 -22.87
C ASN A 161 -9.88 -10.42 -23.30
N ASN A 162 -10.53 -10.59 -24.46
CA ASN A 162 -10.78 -11.90 -25.09
C ASN A 162 -9.46 -12.49 -25.61
N ILE A 163 -8.59 -12.89 -24.67
CA ILE A 163 -7.28 -13.46 -24.95
C ILE A 163 -7.51 -14.92 -25.38
N CYS A 164 -7.14 -15.23 -26.61
CA CYS A 164 -7.18 -16.60 -27.11
C CYS A 164 -6.25 -17.49 -26.28
N THR A 165 -6.75 -18.63 -25.79
CA THR A 165 -5.97 -19.60 -25.00
C THR A 165 -4.88 -20.29 -25.82
N SER A 166 -5.02 -20.35 -27.14
CA SER A 166 -4.04 -20.93 -28.06
C SER A 166 -2.90 -19.94 -28.34
N CYS A 167 -3.18 -18.78 -28.92
CA CYS A 167 -2.12 -17.85 -29.33
C CYS A 167 -1.74 -16.80 -28.25
N HIS A 168 -2.46 -16.71 -27.14
CA HIS A 168 -2.29 -15.68 -26.09
C HIS A 168 -2.39 -14.24 -26.60
N LYS A 169 -3.04 -14.02 -27.76
CA LYS A 169 -3.31 -12.71 -28.34
C LYS A 169 -4.81 -12.42 -28.33
N ILE A 170 -5.14 -11.13 -28.44
CA ILE A 170 -6.51 -10.65 -28.52
C ILE A 170 -6.93 -10.71 -29.99
N HIS A 171 -7.88 -11.58 -30.33
CA HIS A 171 -8.54 -11.65 -31.63
C HIS A 171 -9.87 -12.40 -31.49
N GLU A 172 -10.74 -12.28 -32.50
CA GLU A 172 -11.97 -13.07 -32.57
C GLU A 172 -11.65 -14.53 -32.86
N ILE A 173 -12.24 -15.44 -32.08
CA ILE A 173 -12.07 -16.88 -32.29
C ILE A 173 -13.12 -17.30 -33.33
N GLU A 174 -12.68 -17.49 -34.56
CA GLU A 174 -13.51 -18.00 -35.63
C GLU A 174 -13.62 -19.54 -35.50
N ASN A 175 -14.83 -20.10 -35.63
CA ASN A 175 -15.04 -21.56 -35.66
C ASN A 175 -14.60 -22.15 -37.01
N LYS A 176 -13.30 -22.08 -37.30
CA LYS A 176 -12.64 -22.62 -38.49
C LYS A 176 -11.86 -23.89 -38.15
N GLU A 177 -11.30 -24.52 -39.19
CA GLU A 177 -10.46 -25.70 -39.07
C GLU A 177 -9.22 -25.46 -38.19
N TRP A 178 -8.77 -26.54 -37.53
CA TRP A 178 -7.58 -26.50 -36.68
C TRP A 178 -6.32 -26.69 -37.51
N ILE A 179 -5.44 -25.70 -37.46
CA ILE A 179 -4.16 -25.70 -38.14
C ILE A 179 -3.07 -26.15 -37.17
N TYR A 180 -2.28 -27.14 -37.58
CA TYR A 180 -1.16 -27.67 -36.80
C TYR A 180 0.14 -26.92 -37.12
N CYS A 181 0.80 -26.39 -36.09
CA CYS A 181 2.12 -25.77 -36.22
C CYS A 181 3.23 -26.77 -35.97
N LYS A 182 4.10 -26.98 -36.97
CA LYS A 182 5.25 -27.90 -36.88
C LYS A 182 6.35 -27.42 -35.93
N ASP A 183 6.48 -26.10 -35.73
CA ASP A 183 7.56 -25.52 -34.92
C ASP A 183 7.28 -25.63 -33.41
N CYS A 184 6.03 -25.42 -32.99
CA CYS A 184 5.64 -25.48 -31.57
C CYS A 184 4.80 -26.71 -31.20
N ASN A 185 4.43 -27.56 -32.17
CA ASN A 185 3.56 -28.73 -31.98
C ASN A 185 2.18 -28.41 -31.37
N ARG A 186 1.70 -27.17 -31.50
CA ARG A 186 0.39 -26.72 -30.99
C ARG A 186 -0.61 -26.58 -32.14
N TYR A 187 -1.88 -26.60 -31.78
CA TYR A 187 -3.01 -26.44 -32.70
C TYR A 187 -3.64 -25.05 -32.50
N PHE A 188 -3.99 -24.40 -33.61
CA PHE A 188 -4.57 -23.06 -33.64
C PHE A 188 -5.81 -23.06 -34.51
N GLN A 189 -6.84 -22.31 -34.13
CA GLN A 189 -8.12 -22.32 -34.81
C GLN A 189 -8.16 -21.22 -35.88
N GLY A 190 -8.14 -21.62 -37.15
CA GLY A 190 -8.11 -20.72 -38.31
C GLY A 190 -6.78 -19.99 -38.56
N ASP A 191 -6.69 -19.36 -39.72
CA ASP A 191 -5.47 -18.70 -40.23
C ASP A 191 -5.05 -17.50 -39.37
N VAL A 192 -6.01 -16.73 -38.86
CA VAL A 192 -5.73 -15.53 -38.04
C VAL A 192 -5.01 -15.92 -36.76
N CYS A 193 -5.49 -16.96 -36.06
CA CYS A 193 -4.84 -17.48 -34.86
C CYS A 193 -3.43 -18.02 -35.17
N PHE A 194 -3.30 -18.70 -36.31
CA PHE A 194 -2.03 -19.23 -36.80
C PHE A 194 -1.02 -18.11 -37.15
N GLN A 195 -1.43 -17.00 -37.77
CA GLN A 195 -0.50 -15.91 -38.05
C GLN A 195 -0.11 -15.15 -36.77
N LEU A 196 -1.06 -14.91 -35.88
CA LEU A 196 -0.82 -14.16 -34.64
C LEU A 196 0.09 -14.90 -33.65
N HIS A 197 0.03 -16.24 -33.58
CA HIS A 197 0.94 -16.97 -32.71
C HIS A 197 2.40 -16.92 -33.21
N ALA A 198 2.62 -16.83 -34.53
CA ALA A 198 3.93 -16.71 -35.15
C ALA A 198 4.46 -15.25 -35.15
N LYS A 199 3.55 -14.26 -35.05
CA LYS A 199 3.92 -12.84 -35.03
C LYS A 199 4.78 -12.50 -33.82
N LYS A 200 5.92 -11.85 -34.08
CA LYS A 200 6.80 -11.33 -33.03
C LYS A 200 6.14 -10.13 -32.36
N THR A 201 6.23 -10.08 -31.04
CA THR A 201 5.89 -8.89 -30.23
C THR A 201 6.96 -7.81 -30.41
N ASN A 202 6.68 -6.62 -29.90
CA ASN A 202 7.66 -5.52 -29.85
C ASN A 202 8.96 -5.88 -29.10
N GLN A 203 8.96 -6.95 -28.31
CA GLN A 203 10.13 -7.51 -27.62
C GLN A 203 10.83 -8.62 -28.44
N GLY A 204 10.53 -8.72 -29.74
CA GLY A 204 11.18 -9.67 -30.67
C GLY A 204 10.75 -11.14 -30.56
N ARG A 205 9.91 -11.52 -29.58
CA ARG A 205 9.46 -12.91 -29.36
C ARG A 205 8.01 -13.14 -29.79
N SER A 206 7.72 -14.31 -30.36
CA SER A 206 6.37 -14.76 -30.71
C SER A 206 5.83 -15.77 -29.69
N THR A 207 4.53 -16.06 -29.74
CA THR A 207 3.93 -17.13 -28.93
C THR A 207 4.49 -18.49 -29.34
N CYS A 208 4.71 -18.70 -30.63
CA CYS A 208 5.36 -19.91 -31.18
C CYS A 208 6.74 -20.14 -30.55
N ALA A 209 7.55 -19.08 -30.45
CA ALA A 209 8.87 -19.14 -29.83
C ALA A 209 8.84 -19.23 -28.30
N SER A 210 7.70 -18.94 -27.66
CA SER A 210 7.58 -18.90 -26.20
C SER A 210 6.94 -20.16 -25.63
N TYR A 211 6.09 -20.83 -26.39
CA TYR A 211 5.34 -22.01 -25.95
C TYR A 211 5.47 -23.14 -26.95
N TYR A 212 5.63 -24.36 -26.46
CA TYR A 212 5.56 -25.55 -27.29
C TYR A 212 4.80 -26.67 -26.56
N ARG A 213 4.27 -27.61 -27.32
CA ARG A 213 3.66 -28.83 -26.79
C ARG A 213 4.69 -29.96 -26.83
N CYS A 214 4.92 -30.60 -25.69
CA CYS A 214 5.76 -31.79 -25.64
C CYS A 214 5.09 -32.95 -26.40
N LYS A 215 5.84 -33.68 -27.23
CA LYS A 215 5.32 -34.79 -28.02
C LYS A 215 5.04 -36.05 -27.19
N GLU A 216 5.76 -36.22 -26.08
CA GLU A 216 5.63 -37.41 -25.21
C GLU A 216 4.50 -37.25 -24.18
N CYS A 217 4.51 -36.16 -23.39
CA CYS A 217 3.51 -35.95 -22.34
C CYS A 217 2.32 -35.09 -22.78
N GLY A 218 2.38 -34.46 -23.96
CA GLY A 218 1.31 -33.60 -24.48
C GLY A 218 1.13 -32.27 -23.75
N GLN A 219 1.95 -31.97 -22.72
CA GLN A 219 1.85 -30.74 -21.93
C GLN A 219 2.34 -29.51 -22.72
N SER A 220 1.72 -28.36 -22.45
CA SER A 220 2.12 -27.07 -23.01
C SER A 220 3.15 -26.40 -22.12
N ILE A 221 4.38 -26.28 -22.60
CA ILE A 221 5.53 -25.78 -21.86
C ILE A 221 5.85 -24.35 -22.29
N ASN A 222 6.02 -23.45 -21.31
CA ASN A 222 6.49 -22.09 -21.52
C ASN A 222 8.02 -22.05 -21.42
N ARG A 223 8.71 -21.85 -22.55
CA ARG A 223 10.19 -21.77 -22.66
C ARG A 223 10.80 -20.66 -21.80
N LYS A 224 10.04 -19.62 -21.45
CA LYS A 224 10.51 -18.53 -20.56
C LYS A 224 10.50 -18.95 -19.09
N MET A 225 9.49 -19.72 -18.69
CA MET A 225 9.35 -20.21 -17.30
C MET A 225 10.24 -21.43 -17.06
N HIS A 226 10.33 -22.32 -18.06
CA HIS A 226 11.13 -23.54 -18.01
C HIS A 226 12.51 -23.28 -18.63
N LYS A 227 13.47 -22.82 -17.80
CA LYS A 227 14.81 -22.44 -18.28
C LYS A 227 15.66 -23.63 -18.73
N LYS A 228 15.38 -24.83 -18.23
CA LYS A 228 16.05 -26.10 -18.58
C LYS A 228 15.29 -26.83 -19.68
N GLU A 229 15.84 -27.90 -20.22
CA GLU A 229 15.06 -28.82 -21.07
C GLU A 229 13.95 -29.47 -20.24
N HIS A 230 12.74 -29.52 -20.81
CA HIS A 230 11.58 -30.12 -20.16
C HIS A 230 11.78 -31.62 -20.00
N LYS A 231 11.53 -32.14 -18.80
CA LYS A 231 11.37 -33.58 -18.56
C LYS A 231 9.91 -33.88 -18.24
N CYS A 232 9.38 -34.88 -18.94
CA CYS A 232 8.01 -35.33 -18.74
C CYS A 232 7.79 -35.78 -17.28
N GLY A 233 6.77 -35.23 -16.62
CA GLY A 233 6.42 -35.55 -15.23
C GLY A 233 6.96 -34.59 -14.19
N GLU A 234 7.73 -33.56 -14.56
CA GLU A 234 8.16 -32.51 -13.62
C GLU A 234 6.97 -31.71 -13.06
N ILE A 235 7.07 -31.32 -11.78
CA ILE A 235 6.13 -30.49 -11.05
C ILE A 235 6.73 -29.11 -10.78
N TYR A 236 5.92 -28.06 -10.92
CA TYR A 236 6.35 -26.69 -10.64
C TYR A 236 6.14 -26.34 -9.16
N CYS A 237 7.23 -26.03 -8.46
CA CYS A 237 7.17 -25.57 -7.08
C CYS A 237 6.97 -24.06 -7.03
N LYS A 238 5.82 -23.59 -6.52
CA LYS A 238 5.53 -22.14 -6.38
C LYS A 238 6.47 -21.41 -5.42
N THR A 239 7.03 -22.13 -4.45
CA THR A 239 7.93 -21.56 -3.45
C THR A 239 9.35 -21.40 -4.00
N CYS A 240 9.89 -22.46 -4.63
CA CYS A 240 11.21 -22.44 -5.27
C CYS A 240 11.20 -21.72 -6.64
N LYS A 241 10.03 -21.57 -7.25
CA LYS A 241 9.80 -20.98 -8.58
C LYS A 241 10.57 -21.70 -9.70
N ASP A 242 10.68 -23.02 -9.61
CA ASP A 242 11.35 -23.87 -10.59
C ASP A 242 10.62 -25.22 -10.75
N TYR A 243 10.97 -25.98 -11.78
CA TYR A 243 10.46 -27.32 -12.07
C TYR A 243 11.37 -28.40 -11.47
N PHE A 244 10.76 -29.43 -10.90
CA PHE A 244 11.44 -30.53 -10.22
C PHE A 244 10.77 -31.86 -10.51
N GLU A 245 11.48 -32.96 -10.32
CA GLU A 245 10.90 -34.30 -10.39
C GLU A 245 9.85 -34.54 -9.27
N PRO A 246 8.90 -35.47 -9.47
CA PRO A 246 7.94 -35.85 -8.45
C PRO A 246 8.61 -36.28 -7.14
N GLY A 247 8.20 -35.67 -6.03
CA GLY A 247 8.84 -35.85 -4.72
C GLY A 247 9.76 -34.70 -4.30
N HIS A 248 9.70 -33.56 -5.00
CA HIS A 248 10.43 -32.35 -4.61
C HIS A 248 10.18 -31.95 -3.15
N LEU A 249 11.25 -31.98 -2.36
CA LEU A 249 11.28 -31.41 -1.03
C LEU A 249 11.62 -29.93 -1.15
N CYS A 250 10.64 -29.07 -0.91
CA CYS A 250 10.86 -27.63 -0.87
C CYS A 250 11.59 -27.27 0.41
N PHE A 251 12.67 -26.50 0.34
CA PHE A 251 13.43 -26.05 1.50
C PHE A 251 13.45 -24.53 1.61
N MET A 252 13.64 -24.03 2.83
CA MET A 252 13.92 -22.62 3.05
C MET A 252 15.27 -22.27 2.44
N MET A 253 15.30 -21.25 1.60
CA MET A 253 16.51 -20.83 0.92
C MET A 253 17.30 -19.80 1.73
N PRO A 254 18.63 -19.94 1.81
CA PRO A 254 19.52 -18.89 2.29
C PRO A 254 19.32 -17.61 1.48
N ILE A 255 19.45 -16.46 2.13
CA ILE A 255 19.42 -15.16 1.45
C ILE A 255 20.86 -14.85 1.07
N GLN A 256 21.17 -14.95 -0.22
CA GLN A 256 22.44 -14.46 -0.74
C GLN A 256 22.37 -12.92 -0.78
N ASP A 257 23.47 -12.25 -0.45
CA ASP A 257 23.61 -10.83 -0.75
C ASP A 257 23.28 -10.63 -2.22
N ASP A 258 22.39 -9.70 -2.53
CA ASP A 258 22.19 -9.24 -3.90
C ASP A 258 23.55 -8.74 -4.38
N LYS A 259 24.31 -9.60 -5.09
CA LYS A 259 25.32 -9.12 -6.01
C LYS A 259 24.58 -8.09 -6.84
N LYS A 260 25.00 -6.82 -6.74
CA LYS A 260 24.57 -5.73 -7.63
C LYS A 260 24.21 -6.35 -8.97
N LEU A 261 22.93 -6.25 -9.36
CA LEU A 261 22.38 -6.86 -10.55
C LEU A 261 23.25 -6.49 -11.76
N SER A 262 24.22 -7.36 -12.05
CA SER A 262 25.23 -7.22 -13.10
C SER A 262 25.53 -8.60 -13.68
N SER A 263 24.46 -9.33 -14.00
CA SER A 263 24.47 -10.40 -15.01
C SER A 263 23.09 -11.03 -15.11
N ILE A 264 22.12 -10.27 -15.63
CA ILE A 264 21.20 -10.85 -16.61
C ILE A 264 21.64 -10.21 -17.93
N PRO A 265 22.13 -10.97 -18.91
CA PRO A 265 22.30 -10.46 -20.26
C PRO A 265 20.91 -10.35 -20.89
N ASP A 266 20.22 -9.23 -20.64
CA ASP A 266 19.18 -8.78 -21.54
C ASP A 266 19.87 -8.02 -22.67
N VAL A 267 20.01 -8.74 -23.79
CA VAL A 267 20.30 -8.20 -25.12
C VAL A 267 19.15 -7.27 -25.50
N ASP A 268 19.32 -5.97 -25.28
CA ASP A 268 19.08 -4.99 -26.34
C ASP A 268 19.70 -3.62 -26.01
N THR A 269 20.32 -3.06 -27.03
CA THR A 269 21.30 -1.98 -27.01
C THR A 269 20.73 -0.60 -26.69
N ASN A 270 21.26 0.06 -25.63
CA ASN A 270 21.66 1.46 -25.72
C ASN A 270 22.60 1.85 -24.56
N PRO A 271 23.85 2.25 -24.83
CA PRO A 271 24.80 2.65 -23.79
C PRO A 271 24.57 4.11 -23.37
N LYS A 272 24.98 4.42 -22.13
CA LYS A 272 25.06 5.75 -21.47
C LYS A 272 23.86 6.16 -20.62
N ARG A 273 23.95 5.87 -19.33
CA ARG A 273 23.82 6.88 -18.26
C ARG A 273 24.87 6.61 -17.18
N ASN A 274 25.98 7.34 -17.26
CA ASN A 274 26.68 7.78 -16.06
C ASN A 274 25.75 8.77 -15.37
N THR A 275 24.97 8.30 -14.41
CA THR A 275 24.55 9.13 -13.29
C THR A 275 25.15 8.45 -12.08
N GLN A 276 26.11 9.13 -11.44
CA GLN A 276 26.38 8.89 -10.04
C GLN A 276 25.02 9.00 -9.34
N ASP A 277 24.38 7.87 -9.07
CA ASP A 277 23.22 7.83 -8.19
C ASP A 277 23.77 8.25 -6.82
N GLU A 278 23.58 9.51 -6.45
CA GLU A 278 23.63 9.95 -5.06
C GLU A 278 22.80 8.96 -4.26
N HIS A 279 23.47 8.14 -3.46
CA HIS A 279 22.79 7.25 -2.54
C HIS A 279 22.05 8.14 -1.54
N THR A 280 20.76 8.37 -1.75
CA THR A 280 19.93 9.15 -0.83
C THR A 280 20.03 8.49 0.53
N LYS A 281 20.64 9.19 1.50
CA LYS A 281 20.90 8.66 2.84
C LYS A 281 19.59 8.18 3.47
N GLN A 282 19.62 7.03 4.15
CA GLN A 282 18.45 6.54 4.86
C GLN A 282 18.05 7.54 5.96
N VAL A 283 16.79 7.96 5.95
CA VAL A 283 16.20 8.85 6.95
C VAL A 283 15.30 8.03 7.87
N TYR A 284 15.40 8.27 9.17
CA TYR A 284 14.48 7.79 10.19
C TYR A 284 13.70 8.95 10.79
N ILE A 285 12.41 8.72 11.03
CA ILE A 285 11.54 9.69 11.68
C ILE A 285 10.93 9.00 12.90
N PHE A 286 11.05 9.66 14.05
CA PHE A 286 10.43 9.25 15.31
C PHE A 286 9.42 10.32 15.67
N PHE A 287 8.22 9.92 16.08
CA PHE A 287 7.24 10.89 16.55
C PHE A 287 6.34 10.25 17.59
N ASP A 288 5.65 11.13 18.32
CA ASP A 288 4.59 10.77 19.23
C ASP A 288 3.44 11.79 19.12
N PHE A 289 2.21 11.33 19.39
CA PHE A 289 1.02 12.18 19.43
C PHE A 289 0.48 12.27 20.85
N GLU A 290 0.25 13.51 21.27
CA GLU A 290 -0.68 13.76 22.37
C GLU A 290 -2.05 14.11 21.80
N CYS A 291 -3.09 13.54 22.42
CA CYS A 291 -4.46 13.70 21.96
C CYS A 291 -5.37 14.22 23.08
N THR A 292 -6.31 15.08 22.73
CA THR A 292 -7.44 15.36 23.60
C THR A 292 -8.53 14.30 23.46
N GLN A 293 -9.42 14.26 24.46
CA GLN A 293 -10.56 13.33 24.55
C GLN A 293 -11.84 14.09 24.89
N ASP A 294 -12.07 15.23 24.23
CA ASP A 294 -13.23 16.10 24.52
C ASP A 294 -14.52 15.57 23.89
N ASP A 295 -14.42 14.93 22.71
CA ASP A 295 -15.58 14.58 21.90
C ASP A 295 -16.09 13.17 22.17
N LEU A 296 -17.33 13.06 22.68
CA LEU A 296 -17.98 11.77 22.92
C LEU A 296 -18.69 11.29 21.64
N VAL A 297 -18.28 10.13 21.11
CA VAL A 297 -18.92 9.53 19.94
C VAL A 297 -20.28 8.96 20.33
N GLN A 298 -21.38 9.51 19.81
CA GLN A 298 -22.74 9.05 20.08
C GLN A 298 -23.53 8.78 18.79
N CYS A 299 -24.54 7.92 18.84
CA CYS A 299 -25.52 7.81 17.77
C CYS A 299 -26.56 8.94 17.86
N GLU A 300 -27.33 9.15 16.80
CA GLU A 300 -28.39 10.19 16.74
C GLU A 300 -29.38 10.13 17.92
N GLN A 301 -29.61 8.93 18.46
CA GLN A 301 -30.48 8.67 19.60
C GLN A 301 -29.80 8.84 20.96
N GLY A 302 -28.57 9.35 21.00
CA GLY A 302 -27.73 9.44 22.19
C GLY A 302 -27.11 8.10 22.61
N TYR A 303 -26.07 8.15 23.45
CA TYR A 303 -25.46 6.96 24.03
C TYR A 303 -26.20 6.52 25.31
N GLU A 304 -26.63 5.27 25.35
CA GLU A 304 -27.11 4.61 26.57
C GLU A 304 -26.41 3.26 26.72
N ARG A 305 -25.81 2.99 27.89
CA ARG A 305 -25.06 1.75 28.15
C ARG A 305 -26.03 0.58 28.32
N SER A 306 -25.78 -0.51 27.60
CA SER A 306 -26.51 -1.77 27.81
C SER A 306 -26.03 -2.45 29.09
N ASN A 307 -26.97 -2.99 29.88
CA ASN A 307 -26.64 -3.76 31.09
C ASN A 307 -25.93 -5.09 30.77
N ASP A 308 -26.19 -5.65 29.58
CA ASP A 308 -25.71 -7.00 29.19
C ASP A 308 -24.51 -6.97 28.22
N SER A 309 -24.09 -5.78 27.75
CA SER A 309 -22.98 -5.69 26.80
C SER A 309 -22.26 -4.34 26.81
N ILE A 310 -21.02 -4.32 26.35
CA ILE A 310 -20.21 -3.08 26.14
C ILE A 310 -20.77 -2.24 24.97
N LYS A 311 -21.85 -2.66 24.32
CA LYS A 311 -22.43 -1.99 23.15
C LYS A 311 -23.49 -0.98 23.60
N CYS A 312 -23.62 0.10 22.84
CA CYS A 312 -24.72 1.05 23.01
C CYS A 312 -26.08 0.35 22.83
N LYS A 313 -27.02 0.58 23.74
CA LYS A 313 -28.38 0.02 23.70
C LYS A 313 -29.15 0.45 22.44
N ASN A 314 -28.94 1.70 22.02
CA ASN A 314 -29.66 2.31 20.89
C ASN A 314 -29.15 1.80 19.53
N CYS A 315 -27.84 1.86 19.28
CA CYS A 315 -27.27 1.51 17.97
C CYS A 315 -26.53 0.16 17.91
N LYS A 316 -26.38 -0.54 19.04
CA LYS A 316 -25.66 -1.81 19.19
C LYS A 316 -24.19 -1.78 18.71
N LYS A 317 -23.61 -0.58 18.52
CA LYS A 317 -22.20 -0.38 18.18
C LYS A 317 -21.39 -0.17 19.44
N SER A 318 -20.21 -0.77 19.51
CA SER A 318 -19.25 -0.59 20.61
C SER A 318 -18.48 0.74 20.56
N ARG A 319 -18.47 1.43 19.42
CA ARG A 319 -17.85 2.76 19.27
C ARG A 319 -18.70 3.89 19.89
N CYS A 320 -20.01 3.67 20.03
CA CYS A 320 -20.91 4.65 20.62
C CYS A 320 -20.75 4.63 22.15
N GLY A 321 -20.45 5.78 22.75
CA GLY A 321 -20.08 5.96 24.15
C GLY A 321 -18.57 6.07 24.41
N VAL A 322 -17.74 6.09 23.37
CA VAL A 322 -16.27 6.20 23.47
C VAL A 322 -15.84 7.62 23.12
N TYR A 323 -14.86 8.16 23.84
CA TYR A 323 -14.26 9.45 23.52
C TYR A 323 -13.31 9.33 22.32
N GLU A 324 -13.45 10.25 21.37
CA GLU A 324 -12.57 10.34 20.21
C GLU A 324 -11.23 10.97 20.59
N HIS A 325 -10.15 10.29 20.24
CA HIS A 325 -8.80 10.83 20.41
C HIS A 325 -8.46 11.73 19.23
N LYS A 326 -8.23 13.02 19.51
CA LYS A 326 -7.85 14.01 18.49
C LYS A 326 -6.45 14.56 18.77
N PRO A 327 -5.47 14.35 17.89
CA PRO A 327 -4.12 14.88 18.10
C PRO A 327 -4.12 16.41 18.24
N ASN A 328 -3.55 16.91 19.33
CA ASN A 328 -3.38 18.35 19.59
C ASN A 328 -1.91 18.78 19.71
N LEU A 329 -0.99 17.83 19.85
CA LEU A 329 0.45 18.03 19.77
C LEU A 329 1.11 16.82 19.10
N CYS A 330 2.07 17.10 18.22
CA CYS A 330 2.95 16.09 17.65
C CYS A 330 4.37 16.61 17.69
N VAL A 331 5.26 15.86 18.33
CA VAL A 331 6.70 16.12 18.31
C VAL A 331 7.37 15.11 17.41
N VAL A 332 8.27 15.57 16.56
CA VAL A 332 8.95 14.77 15.55
C VAL A 332 10.45 14.95 15.65
N HIS A 333 11.19 13.85 15.71
CA HIS A 333 12.64 13.80 15.53
C HIS A 333 12.98 13.13 14.19
N ARG A 334 13.61 13.90 13.30
CA ARG A 334 14.10 13.44 11.99
C ARG A 334 15.62 13.31 12.02
N VAL A 335 16.13 12.13 11.66
CA VAL A 335 17.57 11.83 11.64
C VAL A 335 17.99 11.05 10.41
N CYS A 336 19.24 11.20 9.98
CA CYS A 336 19.87 10.42 8.91
C CYS A 336 21.18 9.79 9.39
N SER A 337 21.91 9.15 8.49
CA SER A 337 23.22 8.54 8.76
C SER A 337 24.27 9.49 9.37
N ASP A 338 24.12 10.82 9.20
CA ASP A 338 25.10 11.78 9.72
C ASP A 338 24.75 12.30 11.12
N CYS A 339 23.45 12.31 11.47
CA CYS A 339 22.95 12.90 12.70
C CYS A 339 22.24 11.90 13.63
N LEU A 340 22.28 10.60 13.32
CA LEU A 340 21.61 9.59 14.14
C LEU A 340 22.13 9.55 15.59
N GLU A 341 23.41 9.83 15.83
CA GLU A 341 24.01 9.80 17.17
C GLU A 341 24.04 11.16 17.86
N GLN A 342 23.54 12.22 17.22
CA GLN A 342 23.51 13.56 17.80
C GLN A 342 22.41 13.68 18.87
N ASN A 343 22.68 14.44 19.93
CA ASN A 343 21.63 14.85 20.85
C ASN A 343 20.81 15.95 20.19
N ILE A 344 19.51 15.70 20.02
CA ILE A 344 18.61 16.63 19.35
C ILE A 344 18.09 17.64 20.36
N ASN A 345 18.19 18.91 20.00
CA ASN A 345 17.59 20.03 20.70
C ASN A 345 16.88 20.94 19.67
N SER A 346 16.23 21.99 20.17
CA SER A 346 15.42 22.91 19.36
C SER A 346 16.18 23.66 18.26
N SER A 347 17.52 23.74 18.36
CA SER A 347 18.41 24.36 17.36
C SER A 347 19.17 23.35 16.49
N SER A 348 18.96 22.04 16.69
CA SER A 348 19.66 21.01 15.94
C SER A 348 19.22 20.97 14.49
N THR A 349 20.19 21.12 13.59
CA THR A 349 20.00 21.04 12.15
C THR A 349 21.03 20.12 11.51
N CYS A 350 20.67 19.60 10.33
CA CYS A 350 21.50 18.73 9.53
C CYS A 350 21.27 19.05 8.05
N ASP A 351 22.32 19.06 7.23
CA ASP A 351 22.22 19.38 5.81
C ASP A 351 21.22 18.48 5.06
N THR A 352 21.12 17.21 5.47
CA THR A 352 20.20 16.24 4.87
C THR A 352 18.79 16.32 5.49
N CYS A 353 18.68 16.56 6.80
CA CYS A 353 17.40 16.51 7.51
C CYS A 353 16.73 17.89 7.68
N GLY A 354 17.42 18.98 7.37
CA GLY A 354 17.01 20.31 7.79
C GLY A 354 16.94 20.39 9.32
N LYS A 355 15.80 20.85 9.86
CA LYS A 355 15.57 20.87 11.30
C LYS A 355 15.31 19.45 11.82
N ASN A 356 16.05 19.03 12.84
CA ASN A 356 15.91 17.69 13.42
C ASN A 356 14.66 17.55 14.28
N GLU A 357 14.26 18.62 15.00
CA GLU A 357 13.04 18.65 15.79
C GLU A 357 11.96 19.51 15.13
N ILE A 358 10.78 18.93 14.91
CA ILE A 358 9.62 19.62 14.34
C ILE A 358 8.44 19.41 15.28
N ILE A 359 7.72 20.50 15.57
CA ILE A 359 6.59 20.51 16.50
C ILE A 359 5.37 21.00 15.75
N PHE A 360 4.30 20.22 15.80
CA PHE A 360 2.98 20.58 15.31
C PHE A 360 2.04 20.68 16.50
N SER A 361 1.27 21.76 16.61
CA SER A 361 0.39 21.98 17.75
C SER A 361 -0.89 22.70 17.34
N GLY A 362 -2.00 22.35 17.98
CA GLY A 362 -3.32 22.93 17.73
C GLY A 362 -4.31 21.94 17.12
N PRO A 363 -5.50 22.40 16.70
CA PRO A 363 -6.60 21.52 16.29
C PRO A 363 -6.33 20.78 14.97
N ASN A 364 -5.45 21.30 14.11
CA ASN A 364 -5.11 20.70 12.82
C ASN A 364 -3.81 19.88 12.84
N THR A 365 -3.29 19.54 14.04
CA THR A 365 -1.98 18.88 14.23
C THR A 365 -1.80 17.67 13.31
N ASN A 366 -2.78 16.77 13.22
CA ASN A 366 -2.68 15.58 12.37
C ASN A 366 -2.60 15.92 10.87
N ASP A 367 -3.38 16.90 10.42
CA ASP A 367 -3.42 17.28 9.00
C ASP A 367 -2.11 17.99 8.61
N GLU A 368 -1.58 18.89 9.45
CA GLU A 368 -0.30 19.57 9.23
C GLU A 368 0.88 18.60 9.27
N PHE A 369 0.92 17.72 10.28
CA PHE A 369 1.94 16.68 10.38
C PHE A 369 1.92 15.76 9.16
N CYS A 370 0.75 15.28 8.72
CA CYS A 370 0.67 14.40 7.57
C CYS A 370 1.01 15.11 6.24
N GLN A 371 0.65 16.39 6.09
CA GLN A 371 1.06 17.20 4.93
C GLN A 371 2.58 17.30 4.83
N TRP A 372 3.25 17.53 5.97
CA TRP A 372 4.70 17.54 6.07
C TRP A 372 5.30 16.14 5.86
N LEU A 373 4.77 15.12 6.54
CA LEU A 373 5.29 13.75 6.50
C LEU A 373 5.29 13.18 5.09
N PHE A 374 4.21 13.41 4.34
CA PHE A 374 4.09 12.97 2.97
C PHE A 374 4.44 14.05 1.95
N SER A 375 5.07 15.14 2.40
CA SER A 375 5.76 16.05 1.51
C SER A 375 6.89 15.28 0.81
N GLY A 376 7.24 15.68 -0.41
CA GLY A 376 8.27 14.99 -1.19
C GLY A 376 9.65 14.97 -0.52
N GLU A 377 9.87 15.75 0.54
CA GLU A 377 11.14 15.85 1.27
C GLU A 377 11.45 14.63 2.15
N ASN A 378 10.42 13.86 2.51
CA ASN A 378 10.53 12.68 3.38
C ASN A 378 10.47 11.36 2.59
N ASN A 379 10.62 11.43 1.26
CA ASN A 379 10.52 10.28 0.38
C ASN A 379 11.59 9.22 0.71
N GLY A 380 11.17 7.98 0.97
CA GLY A 380 12.06 6.88 1.38
C GLY A 380 12.33 6.78 2.88
N ALA A 381 11.73 7.62 3.72
CA ALA A 381 11.92 7.57 5.16
C ALA A 381 11.29 6.33 5.80
N THR A 382 11.95 5.80 6.84
CA THR A 382 11.38 4.79 7.75
C THR A 382 10.95 5.47 9.04
N ILE A 383 9.69 5.32 9.41
CA ILE A 383 9.08 5.97 10.56
C ILE A 383 8.86 4.94 11.66
N LEU A 384 9.27 5.27 12.88
CA LEU A 384 9.09 4.45 14.07
C LEU A 384 8.25 5.20 15.10
N CYS A 385 7.19 4.54 15.59
CA CYS A 385 6.34 5.05 16.67
C CYS A 385 6.20 3.94 17.72
N HIS A 386 5.93 4.30 18.97
CA HIS A 386 5.73 3.33 20.03
C HIS A 386 4.27 2.90 20.13
N ASN A 387 3.98 1.61 19.94
CA ASN A 387 2.62 1.08 19.88
C ASN A 387 1.80 1.65 18.70
N PHE A 388 2.46 1.94 17.58
CA PHE A 388 1.85 2.44 16.34
C PHE A 388 0.60 1.64 15.92
N LYS A 389 0.65 0.31 16.06
CA LYS A 389 -0.44 -0.58 15.65
C LYS A 389 -1.73 -0.40 16.46
N GLY A 390 -1.61 0.14 17.67
CA GLY A 390 -2.71 0.31 18.62
C GLY A 390 -3.26 1.72 18.70
N TYR A 391 -2.52 2.73 18.23
CA TYR A 391 -2.86 4.13 18.47
C TYR A 391 -2.57 5.04 17.26
N ASP A 392 -1.30 5.40 17.02
CA ASP A 392 -0.91 6.45 16.06
C ASP A 392 -1.25 6.14 14.61
N SER A 393 -1.43 4.86 14.27
CA SER A 393 -1.82 4.47 12.92
C SER A 393 -3.21 5.01 12.52
N PHE A 394 -4.14 5.19 13.45
CA PHE A 394 -5.52 5.55 13.11
C PHE A 394 -5.68 6.99 12.60
N PRO A 395 -5.13 8.04 13.26
CA PRO A 395 -5.19 9.42 12.74
C PRO A 395 -4.53 9.56 11.36
N ILE A 396 -3.42 8.85 11.15
CA ILE A 396 -2.66 8.90 9.88
C ILE A 396 -3.41 8.17 8.77
N LEU A 397 -3.99 7.00 9.05
CA LEU A 397 -4.85 6.30 8.11
C LEU A 397 -6.09 7.14 7.76
N ALA A 398 -6.71 7.81 8.73
CA ALA A 398 -7.83 8.71 8.48
C ALA A 398 -7.44 9.85 7.52
N TYR A 399 -6.26 10.46 7.72
CA TYR A 399 -5.72 11.47 6.81
C TYR A 399 -5.48 10.92 5.40
N LEU A 400 -4.80 9.77 5.27
CA LEU A 400 -4.54 9.14 3.98
C LEU A 400 -5.85 8.84 3.26
N TYR A 401 -6.85 8.36 3.99
CA TYR A 401 -8.15 8.05 3.46
C TYR A 401 -8.94 9.28 3.00
N LYS A 402 -8.97 10.33 3.82
CA LYS A 402 -9.53 11.65 3.49
C LYS A 402 -8.91 12.25 2.22
N ASN A 403 -7.64 11.95 1.95
CA ASN A 403 -6.92 12.44 0.77
C ASN A 403 -6.92 11.46 -0.42
N GLY A 404 -7.68 10.37 -0.36
CA GLY A 404 -7.78 9.40 -1.45
C GLY A 404 -6.51 8.59 -1.70
N ILE A 405 -5.61 8.50 -0.71
CA ILE A 405 -4.36 7.75 -0.78
C ILE A 405 -4.62 6.35 -0.22
N LEU A 406 -4.29 5.32 -1.01
CA LEU A 406 -4.43 3.93 -0.61
C LEU A 406 -3.07 3.36 -0.15
N PRO A 407 -2.83 3.23 1.17
CA PRO A 407 -1.64 2.58 1.69
C PRO A 407 -1.69 1.06 1.54
N LYS A 408 -0.53 0.40 1.59
CA LYS A 408 -0.44 -1.03 1.86
C LYS A 408 -0.34 -1.24 3.36
N ILE A 409 -1.22 -2.06 3.91
CA ILE A 409 -1.30 -2.31 5.35
C ILE A 409 -1.00 -3.79 5.62
N ILE A 410 -0.19 -4.04 6.65
CA ILE A 410 0.02 -5.39 7.20
C ILE A 410 -0.72 -5.46 8.55
N PRO A 411 -1.88 -6.13 8.62
CA PRO A 411 -2.65 -6.21 9.85
C PRO A 411 -2.17 -7.31 10.80
N SER A 412 -2.45 -7.15 12.09
CA SER A 412 -2.41 -8.20 13.12
C SER A 412 -3.74 -8.16 13.88
N GLY A 413 -4.68 -9.02 13.48
CA GLY A 413 -6.07 -8.90 13.90
C GLY A 413 -6.66 -7.56 13.45
N ALA A 414 -7.22 -6.79 14.38
CA ALA A 414 -7.77 -5.45 14.12
C ALA A 414 -6.73 -4.31 14.17
N LYS A 415 -5.46 -4.60 14.45
CA LYS A 415 -4.38 -3.61 14.62
C LYS A 415 -3.48 -3.53 13.38
N ASN A 416 -2.88 -2.38 13.11
CA ASN A 416 -2.06 -2.14 11.92
C ASN A 416 -0.55 -2.24 12.22
N MET A 417 0.08 -3.39 12.01
CA MET A 417 1.52 -3.57 12.36
C MET A 417 2.45 -2.70 11.54
N SER A 418 2.11 -2.46 10.28
CA SER A 418 2.91 -1.70 9.32
C SER A 418 1.99 -1.02 8.32
N VAL A 419 2.32 0.23 8.00
CA VAL A 419 1.69 1.01 6.93
C VAL A 419 2.79 1.46 5.97
N GLU A 420 2.68 1.06 4.71
CA GLU A 420 3.56 1.52 3.63
C GLU A 420 2.75 2.41 2.69
N VAL A 421 3.33 3.56 2.33
CA VAL A 421 2.77 4.49 1.36
C VAL A 421 3.64 4.42 0.10
N PRO A 422 3.30 3.59 -0.91
CA PRO A 422 4.12 3.37 -2.10
C PRO A 422 4.20 4.60 -3.03
N ALA A 423 3.56 5.69 -2.65
CA ALA A 423 3.57 6.95 -3.36
C ALA A 423 4.87 7.73 -3.12
N CYS A 424 5.33 7.75 -1.88
CA CYS A 424 6.53 8.42 -1.41
C CYS A 424 7.57 7.44 -0.84
N ASN A 425 7.39 6.13 -1.06
CA ASN A 425 8.25 5.08 -0.51
C ASN A 425 8.44 5.19 1.01
N ILE A 426 7.42 5.67 1.73
CA ILE A 426 7.45 5.83 3.17
C ILE A 426 6.94 4.55 3.82
N ARG A 427 7.63 4.10 4.86
CA ARG A 427 7.21 2.95 5.66
C ARG A 427 7.13 3.32 7.13
N MET A 428 6.03 2.95 7.75
CA MET A 428 5.75 3.17 9.17
C MET A 428 5.69 1.82 9.88
N ILE A 429 6.51 1.65 10.90
CA ILE A 429 6.64 0.41 11.67
C ILE A 429 6.45 0.68 13.16
N ASP A 430 5.89 -0.30 13.86
CA ASP A 430 5.71 -0.25 15.31
C ASP A 430 6.98 -0.71 16.04
N SER A 431 7.59 0.18 16.82
CA SER A 431 8.77 -0.14 17.63
C SER A 431 8.49 -1.22 18.68
N LEU A 432 7.24 -1.38 19.14
CA LEU A 432 6.84 -2.40 20.12
C LEU A 432 7.00 -3.83 19.56
N ASN A 433 7.00 -3.99 18.24
CA ASN A 433 7.27 -5.28 17.59
C ASN A 433 8.76 -5.67 17.62
N PHE A 434 9.64 -4.72 17.96
CA PHE A 434 11.08 -4.93 18.15
C PHE A 434 11.45 -4.93 19.63
N LEU A 435 10.84 -4.01 20.39
CA LEU A 435 11.10 -3.75 21.80
C LEU A 435 9.79 -3.96 22.59
N PRO A 436 9.45 -5.21 22.99
CA PRO A 436 8.16 -5.55 23.61
C PRO A 436 8.09 -5.15 25.09
N SER A 437 8.30 -3.87 25.39
CA SER A 437 8.24 -3.28 26.72
C SER A 437 7.67 -1.87 26.64
N ALA A 438 7.18 -1.35 27.76
CA ALA A 438 6.68 0.02 27.85
C ALA A 438 7.82 1.04 27.63
N LEU A 439 7.50 2.17 27.00
CA LEU A 439 8.47 3.24 26.69
C LEU A 439 9.29 3.66 27.92
N SER A 440 8.64 3.84 29.07
CA SER A 440 9.26 4.21 30.35
C SER A 440 10.30 3.21 30.86
N LYS A 441 10.23 1.93 30.44
CA LYS A 441 11.18 0.89 30.85
C LYS A 441 12.36 0.75 29.89
N LEU A 442 12.28 1.31 28.68
CA LEU A 442 13.33 1.18 27.67
C LEU A 442 14.66 1.81 28.10
N PRO A 443 14.72 3.00 28.73
CA PRO A 443 15.99 3.59 29.17
C PRO A 443 16.77 2.64 30.08
N LYS A 444 16.11 2.07 31.09
CA LYS A 444 16.69 1.09 32.00
C LYS A 444 17.16 -0.19 31.31
N MET A 445 16.42 -0.67 30.30
CA MET A 445 16.82 -1.85 29.50
C MET A 445 18.11 -1.62 28.71
N PHE A 446 18.38 -0.39 28.27
CA PHE A 446 19.55 -0.04 27.47
C PHE A 446 20.68 0.63 28.26
N GLY A 447 20.53 0.76 29.58
CA GLY A 447 21.49 1.47 30.44
C GLY A 447 21.62 2.95 30.09
N LEU A 448 20.53 3.59 29.68
CA LEU A 448 20.46 5.03 29.39
C LEU A 448 19.92 5.76 30.62
N ASP A 449 20.49 6.93 30.92
CA ASP A 449 19.98 7.81 31.96
C ASP A 449 18.55 8.26 31.63
N GLU A 450 17.65 8.15 32.61
CA GLU A 450 16.27 8.62 32.51
C GLU A 450 16.25 10.14 32.33
N LEU A 451 15.64 10.61 31.23
CA LEU A 451 15.55 12.03 30.90
C LEU A 451 14.48 12.79 31.68
N GLN A 452 13.44 12.10 32.17
CA GLN A 452 12.40 12.76 32.94
C GLN A 452 11.91 11.91 34.12
N LYS A 453 12.04 12.50 35.30
CA LYS A 453 11.66 11.95 36.61
C LYS A 453 10.33 12.61 37.01
N GLY A 454 9.20 12.11 36.49
CA GLY A 454 7.88 12.68 36.82
C GLY A 454 6.70 12.00 36.12
N TYR A 455 5.49 12.34 36.58
CA TYR A 455 4.23 11.83 36.03
C TYR A 455 3.48 12.95 35.31
N PHE A 456 2.83 12.63 34.19
CA PHE A 456 2.05 13.58 33.41
C PHE A 456 0.53 13.40 33.62
N PRO A 457 -0.25 14.48 33.81
CA PRO A 457 -1.69 14.39 34.02
C PRO A 457 -2.47 14.24 32.69
N HIS A 458 -2.49 13.03 32.13
CA HIS A 458 -3.11 12.77 30.81
C HIS A 458 -4.57 13.24 30.68
N LEU A 459 -5.38 13.13 31.74
CA LEU A 459 -6.79 13.53 31.70
C LEU A 459 -6.99 15.05 31.79
N PHE A 460 -5.91 15.81 32.06
CA PHE A 460 -5.91 17.27 32.03
C PHE A 460 -5.78 17.81 30.59
N ASN A 461 -5.39 16.98 29.62
CA ASN A 461 -5.28 17.35 28.20
C ASN A 461 -6.66 17.53 27.54
N ARG A 462 -7.25 18.69 27.80
CA ARG A 462 -8.56 19.15 27.28
C ARG A 462 -8.40 20.50 26.62
N GLN A 463 -9.29 20.84 25.69
CA GLN A 463 -9.27 22.15 25.02
C GLN A 463 -9.37 23.32 26.00
N GLU A 464 -10.20 23.19 27.04
CA GLU A 464 -10.38 24.20 28.10
C GLU A 464 -9.10 24.48 28.91
N ASN A 465 -8.19 23.50 29.01
CA ASN A 465 -7.01 23.59 29.87
C ASN A 465 -5.73 24.01 29.13
N GLN A 466 -5.78 24.20 27.81
CA GLN A 466 -4.58 24.43 26.97
C GLN A 466 -3.77 25.67 27.36
N PHE A 467 -4.38 26.64 28.04
CA PHE A 467 -3.74 27.89 28.46
C PHE A 467 -3.69 28.07 29.99
N VAL A 468 -3.96 27.00 30.75
CA VAL A 468 -4.00 27.04 32.20
C VAL A 468 -2.61 26.95 32.79
N VAL A 469 -2.33 27.88 33.72
CA VAL A 469 -1.14 27.87 34.58
C VAL A 469 -1.63 27.79 36.02
N LEU A 470 -1.14 26.80 36.76
CA LEU A 470 -1.48 26.58 38.17
C LEU A 470 -0.25 26.82 39.04
N ASP A 471 -0.45 27.32 40.25
CA ASP A 471 0.62 27.47 41.25
C ASP A 471 0.95 26.15 41.97
N HIS A 472 0.16 25.11 41.73
CA HIS A 472 0.34 23.76 42.26
C HIS A 472 0.11 22.71 41.15
N LEU A 473 0.48 21.46 41.39
CA LEU A 473 0.18 20.38 40.45
C LEU A 473 -1.34 20.18 40.27
N PRO A 474 -1.81 19.74 39.09
CA PRO A 474 -3.20 19.35 38.89
C PRO A 474 -3.65 18.30 39.91
N ASP A 475 -4.94 18.25 40.20
CA ASP A 475 -5.53 17.24 41.10
C ASP A 475 -5.17 15.81 40.66
N ILE A 476 -4.96 14.92 41.64
CA ILE A 476 -4.64 13.48 41.48
C ILE A 476 -5.57 12.79 40.47
N LYS A 477 -6.86 13.19 40.43
CA LYS A 477 -7.83 12.63 39.48
C LYS A 477 -7.39 12.74 38.01
N TYR A 478 -6.56 13.72 37.67
CA TYR A 478 -6.11 13.94 36.30
C TYR A 478 -4.95 13.03 35.85
N TYR A 479 -4.32 12.32 36.78
CA TYR A 479 -3.20 11.41 36.51
C TYR A 479 -3.64 9.96 36.27
N ASN A 480 -4.95 9.67 36.33
CA ASN A 480 -5.49 8.32 36.22
C ASN A 480 -4.86 7.35 37.25
N ALA A 481 -4.71 7.80 38.50
CA ALA A 481 -4.07 7.03 39.57
C ALA A 481 -4.75 5.67 39.85
N ASP A 482 -6.05 5.55 39.59
CA ASP A 482 -6.80 4.30 39.74
C ASP A 482 -6.52 3.28 38.63
N GLY A 483 -5.96 3.70 37.49
CA GLY A 483 -5.51 2.83 36.42
C GLY A 483 -4.09 2.28 36.61
N MET A 484 -3.34 2.80 37.59
CA MET A 484 -1.97 2.36 37.88
C MET A 484 -1.94 1.04 38.66
N LYS A 485 -0.87 0.26 38.49
CA LYS A 485 -0.62 -0.91 39.35
C LYS A 485 -0.36 -0.44 40.79
N VAL A 486 -0.62 -1.32 41.76
CA VAL A 486 -0.49 -0.99 43.19
C VAL A 486 0.88 -0.42 43.54
N ASP A 487 1.96 -1.05 43.06
CA ASP A 487 3.34 -0.58 43.31
C ASP A 487 3.62 0.78 42.66
N ASP A 488 3.23 0.95 41.39
CA ASP A 488 3.41 2.20 40.64
C ASP A 488 2.60 3.35 41.25
N ARG A 489 1.39 3.06 41.75
CA ARG A 489 0.51 4.01 42.44
C ARG A 489 1.13 4.52 43.73
N LYS A 490 1.81 3.65 44.49
CA LYS A 490 2.49 4.05 45.74
C LYS A 490 3.62 5.04 45.44
N ILE A 491 4.46 4.73 44.46
CA ILE A 491 5.55 5.60 44.00
C ILE A 491 4.99 6.94 43.51
N PHE A 492 3.89 6.92 42.76
CA PHE A 492 3.21 8.12 42.29
C PHE A 492 2.71 9.01 43.43
N LEU A 493 2.06 8.44 44.46
CA LEU A 493 1.53 9.22 45.59
C LEU A 493 2.64 9.88 46.42
N GLU A 494 3.75 9.17 46.65
CA GLU A 494 4.94 9.72 47.32
C GLU A 494 5.56 10.87 46.52
N TRP A 495 5.65 10.71 45.20
CA TRP A 495 6.11 11.78 44.29
C TRP A 495 5.16 12.98 44.29
N TYR A 496 3.85 12.74 44.21
CA TYR A 496 2.83 13.79 44.17
C TYR A 496 2.85 14.63 45.46
N ALA A 497 2.90 13.98 46.62
CA ALA A 497 3.01 14.67 47.91
C ALA A 497 4.26 15.57 47.98
N SER A 498 5.39 15.08 47.46
CA SER A 498 6.67 15.81 47.47
C SER A 498 6.71 16.99 46.47
N ASN A 499 5.89 16.95 45.41
CA ASN A 499 5.90 17.95 44.33
C ASN A 499 4.62 18.81 44.28
N ALA A 500 3.70 18.67 45.24
CA ALA A 500 2.38 19.28 45.20
C ALA A 500 2.40 20.81 44.97
N HIS A 501 3.37 21.52 45.57
CA HIS A 501 3.52 22.98 45.47
C HIS A 501 4.29 23.47 44.23
N LYS A 502 4.59 22.58 43.28
CA LYS A 502 5.32 22.95 42.07
C LYS A 502 4.36 23.66 41.10
N LYS A 503 4.77 24.84 40.64
CA LYS A 503 4.08 25.57 39.57
C LYS A 503 3.98 24.70 38.31
N PHE A 504 2.79 24.64 37.73
CA PHE A 504 2.47 23.82 36.57
C PHE A 504 1.95 24.68 35.43
N ASP A 505 2.73 24.77 34.35
CA ASP A 505 2.30 25.33 33.07
C ASP A 505 1.96 24.17 32.14
N PHE A 506 0.66 24.00 31.86
CA PHE A 506 0.20 22.83 31.12
C PHE A 506 0.85 22.71 29.74
N LYS A 507 0.94 23.83 28.99
CA LYS A 507 1.45 23.81 27.62
C LYS A 507 2.94 23.48 27.59
N LEU A 508 3.70 24.05 28.51
CA LEU A 508 5.13 23.76 28.62
C LEU A 508 5.40 22.33 29.09
N GLU A 509 4.65 21.82 30.06
CA GLU A 509 4.84 20.47 30.57
C GLU A 509 4.36 19.41 29.57
N LEU A 510 3.26 19.65 28.83
CA LEU A 510 2.81 18.77 27.73
C LEU A 510 3.88 18.66 26.64
N LEU A 511 4.47 19.80 26.24
CA LEU A 511 5.53 19.81 25.23
C LEU A 511 6.77 19.04 25.72
N LYS A 512 7.24 19.30 26.94
CA LYS A 512 8.41 18.61 27.51
C LYS A 512 8.19 17.11 27.63
N TYR A 513 7.00 16.70 28.04
CA TYR A 513 6.64 15.29 28.16
C TYR A 513 6.73 14.59 26.79
N CYS A 514 6.06 15.13 25.78
CA CYS A 514 6.08 14.57 24.43
C CYS A 514 7.50 14.59 23.81
N GLN A 515 8.29 15.65 24.03
CA GLN A 515 9.70 15.70 23.63
C GLN A 515 10.53 14.60 24.29
N SER A 516 10.32 14.34 25.58
CA SER A 516 11.00 13.28 26.31
C SER A 516 10.64 11.90 25.75
N ASP A 517 9.36 11.63 25.49
CA ASP A 517 8.90 10.34 24.96
C ASP A 517 9.50 10.07 23.56
N VAL A 518 9.52 11.08 22.69
CA VAL A 518 10.14 10.97 21.36
C VAL A 518 11.66 10.78 21.45
N ASP A 519 12.35 11.48 22.36
CA ASP A 519 13.80 11.31 22.51
C ASP A 519 14.17 9.93 23.10
N ILE A 520 13.41 9.45 24.09
CA ILE A 520 13.56 8.10 24.65
C ILE A 520 13.36 7.07 23.53
N LEU A 521 12.29 7.20 22.75
CA LEU A 521 11.99 6.30 21.65
C LEU A 521 13.15 6.26 20.64
N ARG A 522 13.61 7.44 20.20
CA ARG A 522 14.72 7.60 19.27
C ARG A 522 16.00 6.95 19.80
N ARG A 523 16.45 7.34 21.01
CA ARG A 523 17.70 6.85 21.61
C ARG A 523 17.67 5.34 21.80
N CYS A 524 16.56 4.79 22.30
CA CYS A 524 16.42 3.35 22.53
C CYS A 524 16.38 2.57 21.21
N CYS A 525 15.63 3.02 20.21
CA CYS A 525 15.57 2.36 18.90
C CYS A 525 16.92 2.39 18.19
N LEU A 526 17.64 3.53 18.23
CA LEU A 526 18.95 3.66 17.61
C LEU A 526 20.02 2.85 18.37
N LYS A 527 19.96 2.80 19.70
CA LYS A 527 20.81 1.92 20.50
C LYS A 527 20.57 0.45 20.16
N PHE A 528 19.31 0.02 20.08
CA PHE A 528 18.94 -1.33 19.65
C PHE A 528 19.48 -1.64 18.25
N ARG A 529 19.26 -0.74 17.28
CA ARG A 529 19.79 -0.87 15.91
C ARG A 529 21.31 -1.05 15.92
N ARG A 530 22.03 -0.21 16.65
CA ARG A 530 23.50 -0.28 16.76
C ARG A 530 23.97 -1.62 17.31
N LEU A 531 23.37 -2.08 18.42
CA LEU A 531 23.70 -3.36 19.04
C LEU A 531 23.37 -4.54 18.12
N PHE A 532 22.21 -4.50 17.46
CA PHE A 532 21.77 -5.55 16.55
C PHE A 532 22.69 -5.65 15.33
N MET A 533 23.05 -4.52 14.71
CA MET A 533 24.00 -4.50 13.60
C MET A 533 25.37 -5.02 14.04
N ALA A 534 25.90 -4.53 15.17
CA ALA A 534 27.19 -4.99 15.69
C ALA A 534 27.22 -6.51 15.96
N MET A 535 26.14 -7.08 16.51
CA MET A 535 26.04 -8.53 16.76
C MET A 535 25.87 -9.37 15.48
N THR A 536 25.40 -8.76 14.39
CA THR A 536 25.10 -9.48 13.14
C THR A 536 26.17 -9.27 12.06
N THR A 537 27.17 -8.45 12.35
CA THR A 537 28.42 -8.35 11.58
C THR A 537 29.28 -9.58 11.82
N ILE A 538 29.34 -10.47 10.82
CA ILE A 538 30.14 -11.72 10.88
C ILE A 538 31.45 -11.62 10.12
N ASP A 539 31.48 -10.80 9.06
CA ASP A 539 32.65 -10.58 8.22
C ASP A 539 33.02 -9.10 8.32
N SER A 540 34.30 -8.80 8.53
CA SER A 540 34.81 -7.42 8.60
C SER A 540 34.53 -6.61 7.33
N ASN A 541 34.25 -7.29 6.21
CA ASN A 541 33.93 -6.66 4.93
C ASN A 541 32.42 -6.47 4.69
N LYS A 542 31.54 -6.81 5.65
CA LYS A 542 30.09 -6.69 5.51
C LYS A 542 29.47 -5.97 6.70
N ASP A 543 28.68 -4.95 6.40
CA ASP A 543 27.86 -4.28 7.40
C ASP A 543 26.85 -5.26 8.03
N GLY A 544 26.59 -5.06 9.32
CA GLY A 544 25.56 -5.79 10.05
C GLY A 544 24.18 -5.57 9.45
N ILE A 545 23.25 -6.47 9.74
CA ILE A 545 21.88 -6.38 9.21
C ILE A 545 21.12 -5.30 9.97
N ASP A 546 20.62 -4.31 9.26
CA ASP A 546 19.74 -3.30 9.84
C ASP A 546 18.34 -3.90 10.13
N PRO A 547 17.90 -3.94 11.41
CA PRO A 547 16.62 -4.51 11.78
C PRO A 547 15.42 -3.70 11.29
N PHE A 548 15.58 -2.43 10.89
CA PHE A 548 14.49 -1.56 10.47
C PHE A 548 14.41 -1.38 8.95
N GLU A 549 15.43 -1.80 8.18
CA GLU A 549 15.49 -1.59 6.73
C GLU A 549 14.48 -2.45 5.96
N LYS A 550 14.26 -3.71 6.35
CA LYS A 550 13.38 -4.65 5.62
C LYS A 550 12.39 -5.41 6.52
N CYS A 551 12.55 -5.30 7.82
CA CYS A 551 11.81 -6.08 8.80
C CYS A 551 10.76 -5.22 9.52
N ILE A 552 9.71 -5.87 10.03
CA ILE A 552 8.60 -5.21 10.76
C ILE A 552 8.46 -5.73 12.20
N THR A 553 9.20 -6.80 12.54
CA THR A 553 9.24 -7.42 13.86
C THR A 553 10.65 -7.95 14.17
N ILE A 554 10.97 -8.09 15.46
CA ILE A 554 12.20 -8.75 15.93
C ILE A 554 12.34 -10.16 15.33
N ALA A 555 11.25 -10.93 15.28
CA ALA A 555 11.27 -12.28 14.71
C ALA A 555 11.63 -12.27 13.22
N SER A 556 11.11 -11.31 12.46
CA SER A 556 11.48 -11.16 11.05
C SER A 556 12.94 -10.73 10.85
N ALA A 557 13.48 -9.90 11.75
CA ALA A 557 14.89 -9.51 11.75
C ALA A 557 15.80 -10.70 12.09
N CYS A 558 15.50 -11.46 13.15
CA CYS A 558 16.24 -12.67 13.51
C CYS A 558 16.16 -13.74 12.42
N ASN A 559 15.01 -13.91 11.77
CA ASN A 559 14.88 -14.81 10.64
C ASN A 559 15.72 -14.35 9.42
N LEU A 560 15.80 -13.04 9.17
CA LEU A 560 16.66 -12.49 8.13
C LEU A 560 18.14 -12.77 8.43
N VAL A 561 18.57 -12.55 9.67
CA VAL A 561 19.92 -12.90 10.15
C VAL A 561 20.19 -14.38 9.97
N PHE A 562 19.30 -15.24 10.47
CA PHE A 562 19.44 -16.69 10.34
C PHE A 562 19.58 -17.11 8.88
N ARG A 563 18.70 -16.63 7.99
CA ARG A 563 18.71 -16.98 6.57
C ARG A 563 19.91 -16.44 5.81
N LYS A 564 20.46 -15.30 6.21
CA LYS A 564 21.61 -14.67 5.54
C LYS A 564 22.94 -15.29 5.99
N ASN A 565 23.04 -15.58 7.28
CA ASN A 565 24.32 -15.86 7.94
C ASN A 565 24.50 -17.33 8.34
N PHE A 566 23.42 -18.06 8.64
CA PHE A 566 23.50 -19.36 9.32
C PHE A 566 22.79 -20.50 8.60
N LEU A 567 21.75 -20.21 7.81
CA LEU A 567 20.96 -21.22 7.12
C LEU A 567 21.80 -21.88 6.04
N ARG A 568 22.01 -23.19 6.19
CA ARG A 568 22.59 -24.05 5.15
C ARG A 568 21.49 -24.44 4.16
N PRO A 569 21.82 -24.62 2.88
CA PRO A 569 20.88 -25.16 1.91
C PRO A 569 20.28 -26.49 2.38
N GLU A 570 19.01 -26.73 2.03
CA GLU A 570 18.34 -28.03 2.18
C GLU A 570 18.16 -28.55 3.62
N THR A 571 18.21 -27.69 4.65
CA THR A 571 18.07 -28.14 6.05
C THR A 571 16.67 -27.96 6.65
N ILE A 572 15.89 -26.98 6.20
CA ILE A 572 14.56 -26.70 6.75
C ILE A 572 13.52 -26.88 5.65
N GLY A 573 12.75 -27.97 5.73
CA GLY A 573 11.65 -28.23 4.81
C GLY A 573 10.52 -27.22 4.94
N ILE A 574 10.06 -26.66 3.82
CA ILE A 574 8.84 -25.87 3.73
C ILE A 574 7.71 -26.82 3.34
N ILE A 575 6.72 -26.94 4.22
CA ILE A 575 5.50 -27.70 3.95
C ILE A 575 4.48 -26.75 3.31
N PRO A 576 4.08 -26.95 2.04
CA PRO A 576 3.03 -26.14 1.44
C PRO A 576 1.71 -26.32 2.19
N ALA A 577 0.83 -25.31 2.16
CA ALA A 577 -0.47 -25.37 2.83
C ALA A 577 -1.38 -26.54 2.38
N GLN A 578 -1.07 -27.17 1.23
CA GLN A 578 -1.78 -28.33 0.68
C GLN A 578 -0.90 -29.59 0.67
N GLY A 579 0.18 -29.62 1.46
CA GLY A 579 1.18 -30.68 1.44
C GLY A 579 2.06 -30.65 0.17
N TYR A 580 2.94 -31.64 0.04
CA TYR A 580 3.89 -31.74 -1.07
C TYR A 580 3.26 -32.18 -2.40
N ASN A 581 2.04 -32.72 -2.39
CA ASN A 581 1.30 -33.19 -3.57
C ASN A 581 -0.07 -32.51 -3.74
N PRO A 582 -0.13 -31.20 -4.02
CA PRO A 582 -1.39 -30.47 -4.14
C PRO A 582 -2.23 -30.91 -5.36
N GLU A 583 -1.65 -31.63 -6.32
CA GLU A 583 -2.33 -32.14 -7.53
C GLU A 583 -3.09 -33.45 -7.30
N GLU A 584 -2.88 -34.14 -6.17
CA GLU A 584 -3.63 -35.33 -5.76
C GLU A 584 -5.03 -34.99 -5.20
N LYS A 585 -5.66 -33.94 -5.74
CA LYS A 585 -7.05 -33.59 -5.45
C LYS A 585 -7.98 -34.39 -6.34
N HIS A 586 -8.10 -35.68 -6.05
CA HIS A 586 -9.04 -36.53 -6.75
C HIS A 586 -10.44 -36.34 -6.17
N SER A 587 -11.42 -36.03 -7.03
CA SER A 587 -12.81 -36.06 -6.60
C SER A 587 -13.20 -37.49 -6.18
N ILE A 588 -14.10 -37.62 -5.21
CA ILE A 588 -14.61 -38.93 -4.77
C ILE A 588 -15.19 -39.72 -5.96
N LYS A 589 -15.81 -39.03 -6.93
CA LYS A 589 -16.32 -39.62 -8.17
C LYS A 589 -15.19 -40.17 -9.05
N ALA A 590 -14.09 -39.43 -9.23
CA ALA A 590 -12.93 -39.87 -10.00
C ALA A 590 -12.26 -41.11 -9.38
N LEU A 591 -12.10 -41.13 -8.05
CA LEU A 591 -11.54 -42.28 -7.34
C LEU A 591 -12.44 -43.53 -7.46
N LYS A 592 -13.77 -43.36 -7.33
CA LYS A 592 -14.74 -44.45 -7.53
C LYS A 592 -14.69 -44.99 -8.96
N TRP A 593 -14.60 -44.12 -9.96
CA TRP A 593 -14.49 -44.52 -11.36
C TRP A 593 -13.17 -45.25 -11.65
N LEU A 594 -12.03 -44.74 -11.20
CA LEU A 594 -10.72 -45.41 -11.33
C LEU A 594 -10.73 -46.80 -10.68
N ARG A 595 -11.35 -46.93 -9.50
CA ARG A 595 -11.50 -48.21 -8.80
C ARG A 595 -12.39 -49.18 -9.59
N TYR A 596 -13.50 -48.70 -10.15
CA TYR A 596 -14.37 -49.47 -11.03
C TYR A 596 -13.61 -49.95 -12.27
N VAL A 597 -12.91 -49.06 -12.98
CA VAL A 597 -12.12 -49.39 -14.18
C VAL A 597 -11.04 -50.42 -13.87
N SER A 598 -10.33 -50.31 -12.74
CA SER A 598 -9.30 -51.28 -12.34
C SER A 598 -9.87 -52.70 -12.13
N LYS A 599 -11.14 -52.81 -11.74
CA LYS A 599 -11.82 -54.10 -11.51
C LYS A 599 -12.52 -54.64 -12.75
N SER A 600 -13.00 -53.77 -13.63
CA SER A 600 -13.89 -54.14 -14.74
C SER A 600 -13.18 -54.22 -16.09
N LYS A 601 -12.00 -53.60 -16.26
CA LYS A 601 -11.19 -53.74 -17.47
C LYS A 601 -9.78 -54.22 -17.10
N ARG A 602 -9.42 -55.46 -17.50
CA ARG A 602 -8.01 -55.83 -17.73
C ARG A 602 -7.51 -54.91 -18.85
N ASN A 603 -6.92 -53.78 -18.50
CA ASN A 603 -6.61 -52.72 -19.46
C ASN A 603 -5.20 -52.93 -20.07
N PRO A 604 -5.04 -52.94 -21.40
CA PRO A 604 -3.75 -53.05 -22.10
C PRO A 604 -2.81 -51.82 -22.02
N TYR A 605 -3.10 -50.81 -21.19
CA TYR A 605 -2.26 -49.59 -21.05
C TYR A 605 -1.28 -49.65 -19.86
N THR A 606 -0.79 -50.84 -19.49
CA THR A 606 0.19 -51.02 -18.40
C THR A 606 1.62 -50.58 -18.73
N THR A 607 1.88 -49.86 -19.83
CA THR A 607 3.24 -49.45 -20.20
C THR A 607 3.64 -48.02 -19.81
N CYS A 608 2.77 -47.19 -19.24
CA CYS A 608 3.14 -45.81 -18.86
C CYS A 608 3.08 -45.49 -17.34
N THR A 609 2.79 -46.46 -16.47
CA THR A 609 2.76 -46.24 -15.00
C THR A 609 3.46 -47.33 -14.20
N GLN A 610 4.48 -47.97 -14.79
CA GLN A 610 5.25 -49.03 -14.13
C GLN A 610 6.40 -48.55 -13.23
N TRP A 611 6.51 -47.27 -12.91
CA TRP A 611 7.47 -46.79 -11.92
C TRP A 611 6.76 -46.34 -10.63
N ARG A 612 7.12 -47.00 -9.52
CA ARG A 612 6.79 -46.70 -8.10
C ARG A 612 5.45 -47.18 -7.51
N ARG A 613 5.01 -48.42 -7.80
CA ARG A 613 3.96 -49.08 -6.97
C ARG A 613 4.34 -50.37 -6.26
N LYS A 614 5.59 -50.85 -6.40
CA LYS A 614 6.02 -52.13 -5.80
C LYS A 614 6.63 -52.07 -4.39
N GLU A 615 7.02 -50.90 -3.86
CA GLU A 615 7.69 -50.86 -2.55
C GLU A 615 6.82 -50.40 -1.36
N TYR A 616 5.69 -49.72 -1.59
CA TYR A 616 4.91 -49.14 -0.49
C TYR A 616 4.07 -50.16 0.32
N TRP A 617 3.84 -51.37 -0.20
CA TRP A 617 3.01 -52.39 0.45
C TRP A 617 3.79 -53.54 1.10
N ARG A 618 5.13 -53.48 1.14
CA ARG A 618 5.96 -54.50 1.81
C ARG A 618 6.44 -54.11 3.22
N LEU A 619 6.12 -52.91 3.70
CA LEU A 619 6.53 -52.41 5.03
C LEU A 619 5.39 -52.36 6.06
N GLN A 620 4.24 -52.98 5.78
CA GLN A 620 3.13 -53.10 6.73
C GLN A 620 2.51 -54.51 6.76
N SER A 621 3.35 -55.54 6.65
CA SER A 621 2.96 -56.94 6.88
C SER A 621 3.93 -57.58 7.86
#